data_AF-A0A932HZ09-F1
#
_entry.id   AF-A0A932HZ09-F1
#
_cell.length_a   1.000
_cell.length_b   1.000
_cell.length_c   1.000
_cell.angle_alpha   90.00
_cell.angle_beta   90.00
_cell.angle_gamma   90.00
#
_symmetry.space_group_name_H-M   'P 1'
#
loop_
_entity.id
_entity.type
_entity.pdbx_description
1 polymer ?
#
loop_
_entity_poly.entity_id
_entity_poly.type
_entity_poly.pdbx_seq_one_letter_code
_entity_poly.pdbx_strand_id
1 'polypeptide(L)'
;MVFRSAAARLGRPGGAVKSLRAVEKLDFERIIPGHGLATAPAPAVRETREYFEDLIAAVKEAMQKTRDVDKIKEMVRLPKYEKWGMYDRWLPLNVERIAGWLNVGQ
;
A
#
# COMPACT_ATOMS: atom_id res chain seq x y z
N MET A 1 28.36 0.39 19.95
CA MET A 1 28.08 1.42 18.92
C MET A 1 27.43 0.72 17.74
N VAL A 2 26.11 0.80 17.59
CA VAL A 2 25.38 0.11 16.50
C VAL A 2 25.07 1.15 15.42
N PHE A 3 25.69 1.00 14.25
CA PHE A 3 25.34 1.77 13.07
C PHE A 3 23.93 1.37 12.62
N ARG A 4 22.94 2.22 12.89
CA ARG A 4 21.65 2.14 12.20
C ARG A 4 21.86 2.62 10.77
N SER A 5 21.89 1.67 9.83
CA SER A 5 21.97 1.97 8.40
C SER A 5 20.86 2.95 8.00
N ALA A 6 21.27 4.09 7.46
CA ALA A 6 20.42 5.10 6.85
C ALA A 6 20.01 4.67 5.43
N ALA A 7 19.46 3.47 5.28
CA ALA A 7 18.72 3.12 4.08
C ALA A 7 17.40 3.89 4.11
N ALA A 8 17.40 5.10 3.56
CA ALA A 8 16.23 5.93 3.41
C ALA A 8 15.14 5.19 2.59
N ARG A 9 14.23 4.52 3.31
CA ARG A 9 12.75 4.60 3.28
C ARG A 9 12.01 4.79 1.94
N LEU A 10 12.59 4.51 0.77
CA LEU A 10 11.93 4.70 -0.53
C LEU A 10 11.10 3.49 -0.98
N GLY A 11 11.28 2.32 -0.35
CA GLY A 11 10.51 1.11 -0.63
C GLY A 11 9.53 0.71 0.48
N ARG A 12 9.17 1.60 1.42
CA ARG A 12 8.21 1.30 2.50
C ARG A 12 6.83 1.87 2.14
N PRO A 13 5.72 1.31 2.64
CA PRO A 13 4.38 1.72 2.21
C PRO A 13 4.06 3.17 2.63
N GLY A 14 4.66 3.64 3.73
CA GLY A 14 4.60 5.05 4.12
C GLY A 14 5.33 6.02 3.16
N GLY A 15 6.34 5.54 2.43
CA GLY A 15 7.02 6.32 1.38
C GLY A 15 6.08 6.57 0.20
N ALA A 16 5.37 5.54 -0.26
CA ALA A 16 4.36 5.65 -1.31
C ALA A 16 3.24 6.63 -0.93
N VAL A 17 2.69 6.51 0.29
CA VAL A 17 1.67 7.44 0.81
C VAL A 17 2.19 8.88 0.83
N LYS A 18 3.42 9.12 1.29
CA LYS A 18 4.02 10.46 1.32
C LYS A 18 4.15 11.04 -0.09
N SER A 19 4.61 10.25 -1.06
CA SER A 19 4.76 10.69 -2.44
C SER A 19 3.41 11.02 -3.08
N LEU A 20 2.38 10.18 -2.90
CA LEU A 20 1.04 10.43 -3.43
C LEU A 20 0.43 11.72 -2.85
N ARG A 21 0.61 11.97 -1.55
CA ARG A 21 0.21 13.23 -0.90
C ARG A 21 0.92 14.46 -1.47
N ALA A 22 2.15 14.31 -1.97
CA ALA A 22 2.86 15.41 -2.61
C ALA A 22 2.31 15.67 -4.02
N VAL A 23 2.01 14.60 -4.77
CA VAL A 23 1.38 14.70 -6.10
C VAL A 23 -0.01 15.33 -6.00
N GLU A 24 -0.84 14.93 -5.02
CA GLU A 24 -2.19 15.49 -4.77
C GLU A 24 -2.21 17.02 -4.55
N LYS A 25 -1.06 17.66 -4.27
CA LYS A 25 -0.95 19.11 -4.08
C LYS A 25 -0.64 19.88 -5.36
N LEU A 26 -0.31 19.18 -6.44
CA LEU A 26 -0.05 19.80 -7.74
C LEU A 26 -1.38 20.19 -8.39
N ASP A 27 -1.32 21.15 -9.31
CA ASP A 27 -2.46 21.50 -10.17
C ASP A 27 -2.42 20.65 -11.44
N PHE A 28 -3.28 19.64 -11.53
CA PHE A 28 -3.36 18.71 -12.65
C PHE A 28 -4.77 18.11 -12.77
N GLU A 29 -5.19 17.86 -14.00
CA GLU A 29 -6.48 17.20 -14.28
C GLU A 29 -6.31 15.69 -14.49
N ARG A 30 -5.16 15.27 -15.02
CA ARG A 30 -4.88 13.90 -15.44
C ARG A 30 -3.44 13.49 -15.16
N ILE A 31 -3.21 12.19 -15.04
CA ILE A 31 -1.89 11.56 -14.91
C ILE A 31 -1.69 10.54 -16.02
N ILE A 32 -0.43 10.28 -16.35
CA ILE A 32 0.00 9.12 -17.13
C ILE A 32 0.69 8.17 -16.13
N PRO A 33 0.03 7.08 -15.71
CA PRO A 33 0.62 6.14 -14.76
C PRO A 33 1.73 5.32 -15.44
N GLY A 34 2.69 4.84 -14.64
CA GLY A 34 3.77 3.98 -15.15
C GLY A 34 3.30 2.60 -15.66
N HIS A 35 2.13 2.15 -15.21
CA HIS A 35 1.46 0.93 -15.66
C HIS A 35 -0.06 1.14 -15.69
N GLY A 36 -0.77 0.36 -16.50
CA GLY A 36 -2.24 0.44 -16.63
C GLY A 36 -2.67 1.31 -17.80
N LEU A 37 -3.76 2.07 -17.61
CA LEU A 37 -4.33 2.92 -18.65
C LEU A 37 -3.34 4.02 -19.09
N ALA A 38 -3.42 4.43 -20.35
CA ALA A 38 -2.60 5.50 -20.90
C ALA A 38 -2.78 6.83 -20.14
N THR A 39 -3.95 7.05 -19.52
CA THR A 39 -4.19 8.19 -18.64
C THR A 39 -5.29 7.91 -17.62
N ALA A 40 -5.18 8.50 -16.43
CA ALA A 40 -6.20 8.48 -15.38
C ALA A 40 -6.51 9.89 -14.88
N PRO A 41 -7.74 10.16 -14.39
CA PRO A 41 -8.10 11.46 -13.83
C PRO A 41 -7.41 11.69 -12.47
N ALA A 42 -7.25 12.95 -12.06
CA ALA A 42 -6.57 13.31 -10.82
C ALA A 42 -7.05 12.55 -9.55
N PRO A 43 -8.36 12.27 -9.36
CA PRO A 43 -8.83 11.49 -8.20
C PRO A 43 -8.20 10.09 -8.07
N ALA A 44 -7.68 9.49 -9.15
CA ALA A 44 -7.03 8.18 -9.10
C ALA A 44 -5.77 8.17 -8.21
N VAL A 45 -5.07 9.31 -8.07
CA VAL A 45 -3.93 9.46 -7.16
C VAL A 45 -4.40 9.31 -5.71
N ARG A 46 -5.51 9.99 -5.37
CA ARG A 46 -6.13 9.93 -4.05
C ARG A 46 -6.61 8.52 -3.71
N GLU A 47 -7.29 7.86 -4.66
CA GLU A 47 -7.78 6.49 -4.47
C GLU A 47 -6.63 5.50 -4.26
N THR A 48 -5.52 5.67 -4.97
CA THR A 48 -4.32 4.86 -4.78
C THR A 48 -3.71 5.08 -3.40
N ARG A 49 -3.67 6.34 -2.92
CA ARG A 49 -3.20 6.64 -1.56
C ARG A 49 -4.07 5.96 -0.50
N GLU A 50 -5.39 6.11 -0.63
CA GLU A 50 -6.35 5.53 0.31
C GLU A 50 -6.23 4.01 0.35
N TYR A 51 -6.04 3.35 -0.80
CA TYR A 51 -5.80 1.91 -0.85
C TYR A 51 -4.59 1.50 0.01
N PHE A 52 -3.46 2.20 -0.10
CA PHE A 52 -2.30 1.90 0.72
C PHE A 52 -2.55 2.14 2.20
N GLU A 53 -3.26 3.21 2.57
CA GLU A 53 -3.57 3.51 3.97
C GLU A 53 -4.49 2.45 4.59
N ASP A 54 -5.57 2.09 3.88
CA ASP A 54 -6.52 1.06 4.30
C ASP A 54 -5.85 -0.31 4.41
N LEU A 55 -5.00 -0.68 3.43
CA LEU A 55 -4.24 -1.91 3.46
C LEU A 55 -3.28 -1.98 4.65
N ILE A 56 -2.53 -0.91 4.91
CA ILE A 56 -1.61 -0.86 6.07
C ILE A 56 -2.39 -1.01 7.37
N ALA A 57 -3.53 -0.34 7.50
CA ALA A 57 -4.37 -0.42 8.69
C ALA A 57 -4.91 -1.84 8.92
N ALA A 58 -5.50 -2.44 7.89
CA ALA A 58 -6.06 -3.80 7.97
C ALA A 58 -4.99 -4.86 8.28
N VAL A 59 -3.80 -4.76 7.67
CA VAL A 59 -2.69 -5.67 7.96
C VAL A 59 -2.19 -5.50 9.39
N LYS A 60 -2.05 -4.27 9.89
CA LYS A 60 -1.67 -4.02 11.29
C LYS A 60 -2.67 -4.63 12.27
N GLU A 61 -3.96 -4.51 11.99
CA GLU A 61 -5.01 -5.10 12.82
C GLU A 61 -4.93 -6.64 12.83
N ALA A 62 -4.77 -7.27 11.66
CA ALA A 62 -4.60 -8.72 11.57
C ALA A 62 -3.33 -9.19 12.31
N MET A 63 -2.24 -8.41 12.26
CA MET A 63 -0.98 -8.70 12.95
C MET A 63 -1.08 -8.62 14.49
N GLN A 64 -2.13 -8.02 15.04
CA GLN A 64 -2.41 -8.08 16.48
C GLN A 64 -2.88 -9.48 16.90
N LYS A 65 -3.42 -10.27 15.97
CA LYS A 65 -3.99 -11.60 16.21
C LYS A 65 -2.99 -12.73 15.91
N THR A 66 -2.10 -12.54 14.93
CA THR A 66 -1.10 -13.56 14.54
C THR A 66 0.08 -12.92 13.81
N ARG A 67 1.24 -13.61 13.80
CA ARG A 67 2.40 -13.23 12.97
C ARG A 67 2.61 -14.13 11.75
N ASP A 68 1.79 -15.15 11.60
CA ASP A 68 1.75 -16.03 10.44
C ASP A 68 1.16 -15.29 9.23
N VAL A 69 1.96 -15.10 8.19
CA VAL A 69 1.62 -14.30 7.01
C VAL A 69 0.51 -14.95 6.19
N ASP A 70 0.46 -16.28 6.12
CA ASP A 70 -0.58 -16.97 5.36
C ASP A 70 -1.94 -16.78 6.01
N LYS A 71 -2.00 -16.84 7.35
CA LYS A 71 -3.22 -16.49 8.10
C LYS A 71 -3.60 -15.02 7.94
N ILE A 72 -2.64 -14.09 7.92
CA ILE A 72 -2.93 -12.67 7.71
C ILE A 72 -3.56 -12.45 6.32
N LYS A 73 -3.08 -13.12 5.27
CA LYS A 73 -3.65 -13.07 3.91
C LYS A 73 -5.09 -13.56 3.89
N GLU A 74 -5.41 -14.60 4.65
CA GLU A 74 -6.78 -15.10 4.79
C GLU A 74 -7.70 -14.14 5.57
N MET A 75 -7.18 -13.36 6.52
CA MET A 75 -7.97 -12.46 7.38
C MET A 75 -8.24 -11.08 6.75
N VAL A 76 -7.28 -10.54 6.00
CA VAL A 76 -7.39 -9.17 5.48
C VAL A 76 -8.34 -9.13 4.28
N ARG A 77 -9.34 -8.25 4.36
CA ARG A 77 -10.27 -7.93 3.28
C ARG A 77 -10.40 -6.41 3.17
N LEU A 78 -10.60 -5.91 1.96
CA LEU A 78 -10.83 -4.49 1.70
C LEU A 78 -12.04 -4.31 0.76
N PRO A 79 -13.29 -4.42 1.28
CA PRO A 79 -14.50 -4.46 0.46
C PRO A 79 -14.69 -3.27 -0.49
N LYS A 80 -14.21 -2.09 -0.08
CA LYS A 80 -14.20 -0.86 -0.90
C LYS A 80 -13.55 -1.07 -2.28
N TYR A 81 -12.60 -1.99 -2.40
CA TYR A 81 -11.79 -2.20 -3.61
C TYR A 81 -12.08 -3.53 -4.31
N GLU A 82 -13.09 -4.31 -3.89
CA GLU A 82 -13.40 -5.63 -4.45
C GLU A 82 -13.71 -5.61 -5.95
N LYS A 83 -14.21 -4.48 -6.46
CA LYS A 83 -14.52 -4.30 -7.90
C LYS A 83 -13.29 -3.95 -8.75
N TRP A 84 -12.12 -3.74 -8.13
CA TRP A 84 -10.91 -3.41 -8.87
C TRP A 84 -10.38 -4.62 -9.64
N GLY A 85 -9.79 -4.35 -10.80
CA GLY A 85 -9.16 -5.40 -11.60
C GLY A 85 -8.10 -6.15 -10.80
N MET A 86 -8.06 -7.47 -10.95
CA MET A 86 -7.11 -8.36 -10.27
C MET A 86 -7.17 -8.34 -8.74
N TYR A 87 -8.22 -7.80 -8.11
CA TYR A 87 -8.32 -7.68 -6.65
C TYR A 87 -8.00 -9.00 -5.93
N ASP A 88 -8.67 -10.10 -6.29
CA ASP A 88 -8.47 -11.41 -5.64
C ASP A 88 -7.04 -11.95 -5.78
N ARG A 89 -6.38 -11.63 -6.89
CA ARG A 89 -4.99 -12.06 -7.14
C ARG A 89 -3.98 -11.16 -6.43
N TRP A 90 -4.20 -9.86 -6.40
CA TRP A 90 -3.21 -8.89 -5.92
C TRP A 90 -3.33 -8.59 -4.44
N LEU A 91 -4.53 -8.62 -3.86
CA LEU A 91 -4.72 -8.38 -2.43
C LEU A 91 -3.82 -9.27 -1.57
N PRO A 92 -3.82 -10.62 -1.70
CA PRO A 92 -2.96 -11.46 -0.85
C PRO A 92 -1.46 -11.16 -1.04
N LEU A 93 -1.01 -10.80 -2.24
CA LEU A 93 0.39 -10.44 -2.51
C LEU A 93 0.76 -9.09 -1.87
N ASN A 94 -0.15 -8.13 -1.93
CA ASN A 94 0.04 -6.82 -1.31
C ASN A 94 0.04 -6.95 0.22
N VAL A 95 -0.86 -7.75 0.79
CA VAL A 95 -0.90 -8.09 2.22
C VAL A 95 0.44 -8.69 2.67
N GLU A 96 0.94 -9.69 1.95
CA GLU A 96 2.23 -10.33 2.21
C GLU A 96 3.37 -9.31 2.22
N ARG A 97 3.39 -8.41 1.23
CA ARG A 97 4.41 -7.36 1.13
C ARG A 97 4.36 -6.39 2.32
N ILE A 98 3.17 -5.93 2.72
CA ILE A 98 3.01 -5.04 3.87
C ILE A 98 3.41 -5.74 5.17
N ALA A 99 2.95 -6.98 5.38
CA ALA A 99 3.27 -7.76 6.57
C ALA A 99 4.79 -7.97 6.70
N GLY A 100 5.46 -8.30 5.59
CA GLY A 100 6.93 -8.40 5.55
C GLY A 100 7.62 -7.09 5.94
N TRP A 101 7.16 -5.94 5.43
CA TRP A 101 7.72 -4.64 5.81
C TRP A 101 7.52 -4.26 7.27
N LEU A 102 6.39 -4.65 7.86
CA LEU A 102 6.09 -4.39 9.27
C LEU A 102 6.86 -5.33 10.21
N ASN A 103 7.12 -6.57 9.79
CA ASN A 103 7.92 -7.53 10.54
C ASN A 103 9.43 -7.18 10.58
N VAL A 104 10.00 -6.66 9.48
CA VAL A 104 11.42 -6.21 9.43
C VAL A 104 11.65 -4.88 10.16
N GLY A 105 10.59 -4.23 10.64
CA GLY A 105 10.64 -2.92 11.30
C GLY A 105 10.61 -2.95 12.84
N GLN A 106 10.54 -4.13 13.46
CA GLN A 106 10.58 -4.32 14.92
C GLN A 106 11.96 -4.77 15.38
#